data_AF-A0A318E3D3-F1
#
_entry.id   AF-A0A318E3D3-F1
#
_cell.length_a   1.000
_cell.length_b   1.000
_cell.length_c   1.000
_cell.angle_alpha   90.00
_cell.angle_beta   90.00
_cell.angle_gamma   90.00
#
_symmetry.space_group_name_H-M   'P 1'
#
loop_
_entity.id
_entity.type
_entity.pdbx_description
1 polymer ?
#
loop_
_entity_poly.entity_id
_entity_poly.type
_entity_poly.pdbx_seq_one_letter_code
_entity_poly.pdbx_strand_id
1 'polypeptide(L)' 'MDGNSRHQVIKRLQAGLPRGAPFDLATLSQFGVSPQLAAHYADGGWLVRLAHGVYAFRTMSSGSTVR' A
#
# COMPACT_ATOMS: atom_id res chain seq x y z
N MET A 1 2.69 -22.60 11.73
CA MET A 1 3.70 -21.54 11.98
C MET A 1 3.42 -20.37 11.01
N ASP A 2 2.24 -19.72 11.03
CA ASP A 2 1.76 -19.06 9.78
C ASP A 2 0.95 -17.77 9.98
N GLY A 3 0.81 -17.28 11.22
CA GLY A 3 0.12 -16.01 11.52
C GLY A 3 0.97 -14.74 11.38
N ASN A 4 2.30 -14.88 11.25
CA ASN A 4 3.25 -13.77 11.29
C ASN A 4 3.55 -13.17 9.91
N SER A 5 3.42 -13.93 8.81
CA SER A 5 3.94 -13.50 7.50
C SER A 5 3.21 -12.29 6.92
N ARG A 6 1.87 -12.26 6.97
CA ARG A 6 1.12 -11.09 6.44
C ARG A 6 1.40 -9.82 7.24
N HIS A 7 1.48 -9.94 8.56
CA HIS A 7 1.69 -8.81 9.46
C HIS A 7 3.12 -8.27 9.32
N GLN A 8 4.10 -9.15 9.09
CA GLN A 8 5.47 -8.75 8.81
C GLN A 8 5.61 -8.09 7.45
N VAL A 9 4.91 -8.57 6.42
CA VAL A 9 4.87 -7.91 5.09
C VAL A 9 4.30 -6.50 5.20
N ILE A 10 3.18 -6.32 5.90
CA ILE A 10 2.58 -4.99 6.10
C ILE A 10 3.51 -4.07 6.91
N LYS A 11 4.14 -4.58 7.99
CA LYS A 11 5.11 -3.79 8.77
C LYS A 11 6.33 -3.38 7.94
N ARG A 12 6.87 -4.28 7.11
CA ARG A 12 7.98 -3.99 6.21
C ARG A 12 7.59 -3.00 5.12
N LEU A 13 6.40 -3.13 4.54
CA LEU A 13 5.86 -2.14 3.60
C LEU A 13 5.73 -0.77 4.27
N GLN A 14 5.15 -0.72 5.48
CA GLN A 14 4.95 0.52 6.22
C GLN A 14 6.25 1.20 6.70
N ALA A 15 7.32 0.42 6.89
CA ALA A 15 8.63 0.93 7.31
C ALA A 15 9.54 1.26 6.13
N GLY A 16 9.41 0.54 5.01
CA GLY A 16 10.24 0.70 3.82
C GLY A 16 9.71 1.69 2.79
N LEU A 17 8.40 1.99 2.78
CA LEU A 17 7.79 2.90 1.82
C LEU A 17 7.48 4.27 2.43
N PRO A 18 7.82 5.37 1.74
CA PRO A 18 7.37 6.70 2.12
C PRO A 18 5.85 6.77 2.12
N ARG A 19 5.27 6.96 3.32
CA ARG A 19 3.82 7.08 3.51
C ARG A 19 3.32 8.33 2.80
N GLY A 20 2.57 8.14 1.71
CA GLY A 20 1.99 9.22 0.91
C GLY A 20 2.67 9.46 -0.43
N ALA A 21 3.77 8.78 -0.76
CA ALA A 21 4.33 8.82 -2.12
C ALA A 21 3.70 7.74 -3.02
N PRO A 22 3.56 8.00 -4.33
CA PRO A 22 3.29 6.96 -5.32
C PRO A 22 4.44 5.96 -5.38
N PHE A 23 4.09 4.67 -5.50
CA PHE A 23 5.01 3.56 -5.73
C PHE A 23 4.47 2.62 -6.80
N ASP A 24 5.38 2.01 -7.54
CA ASP A 24 5.04 1.15 -8.67
C ASP A 24 4.79 -0.28 -8.21
N LEU A 25 4.13 -1.06 -9.07
CA LEU A 25 4.03 -2.52 -8.91
C LEU A 25 5.40 -3.20 -8.77
N ALA A 26 6.44 -2.65 -9.41
CA ALA A 26 7.80 -3.17 -9.30
C ALA A 26 8.31 -3.08 -7.85
N THR A 27 8.09 -1.95 -7.19
CA THR A 27 8.43 -1.77 -5.77
C THR A 27 7.62 -2.71 -4.89
N LEU A 28 6.32 -2.84 -5.10
CA LEU A 28 5.47 -3.78 -4.38
C LEU A 28 5.96 -5.23 -4.52
N SER A 29 6.39 -5.60 -5.73
CA SER A 29 6.94 -6.93 -6.01
C SER A 29 8.23 -7.22 -5.23
N GLN A 30 9.05 -6.20 -4.94
CA GLN A 30 10.25 -6.35 -4.08
C GLN A 30 9.89 -6.70 -2.63
N PHE A 31 8.69 -6.32 -2.18
CA PHE A 31 8.14 -6.70 -0.88
C PHE A 31 7.34 -8.00 -0.90
N GLY A 32 7.27 -8.68 -2.05
CA GLY A 32 6.46 -9.90 -2.23
C GLY A 32 4.98 -9.64 -2.49
N VAL A 33 4.60 -8.41 -2.85
CA VAL A 33 3.23 -8.05 -3.22
C VAL A 33 3.07 -8.14 -4.73
N SER A 34 2.35 -9.16 -5.19
CA SER A 34 2.03 -9.35 -6.61
C SER A 34 1.01 -8.31 -7.12
N PRO A 35 0.92 -8.06 -8.43
CA PRO A 35 -0.04 -7.13 -9.03
C PRO A 35 -1.50 -7.40 -8.65
N GLN A 36 -1.87 -8.67 -8.54
CA GLN A 36 -3.21 -9.08 -8.09
C GLN A 36 -3.46 -8.72 -6.62
N LEU A 37 -2.45 -8.85 -5.76
CA LEU A 37 -2.55 -8.50 -4.34
C LEU A 37 -2.61 -6.98 -4.16
N ALA A 38 -1.86 -6.22 -4.96
CA ALA A 38 -1.94 -4.77 -5.02
C ALA A 38 -3.32 -4.29 -5.45
N ALA A 39 -3.92 -4.93 -6.46
CA ALA A 39 -5.28 -4.64 -6.90
C ALA A 39 -6.30 -4.97 -5.79
N HIS A 40 -6.13 -6.09 -5.09
CA HIS A 40 -6.96 -6.47 -3.95
C HIS A 40 -6.86 -5.46 -2.78
N TYR A 41 -5.67 -4.93 -2.51
CA TYR A 41 -5.50 -3.86 -1.51
C TYR A 41 -6.08 -2.51 -1.96
N ALA A 42 -6.09 -2.23 -3.27
CA ALA A 42 -6.74 -1.05 -3.80
C ALA A 42 -8.27 -1.16 -3.68
N ASP A 43 -8.83 -2.33 -3.98
CA ASP A 43 -10.25 -2.65 -3.78
C ASP A 43 -10.66 -2.55 -2.30
N GLY A 44 -9.83 -3.08 -1.40
CA GLY A 44 -10.02 -2.98 0.04
C GLY A 44 -9.77 -1.59 0.65
N GLY A 45 -9.43 -0.58 -0.15
CA GLY A 45 -9.23 0.80 0.30
C GLY A 45 -7.92 1.07 1.05
N TRP A 46 -6.99 0.12 1.07
CA TRP A 46 -5.64 0.29 1.63
C TRP A 46 -4.73 1.08 0.70
N LEU A 47 -4.86 0.83 -0.60
CA LEU A 47 -4.13 1.51 -1.66
C LEU A 47 -5.09 2.34 -2.52
N VAL A 48 -4.54 3.37 -3.15
CA VAL A 48 -5.20 4.16 -4.17
C VAL A 48 -4.43 3.95 -5.46
N ARG A 49 -5.11 3.48 -6.51
CA ARG A 49 -4.52 3.39 -7.84
C ARG A 49 -4.46 4.79 -8.43
N LEU A 50 -3.24 5.30 -8.61
CA LEU A 50 -3.02 6.63 -9.18
C LEU A 50 -2.88 6.57 -10.70
N ALA A 51 -2.22 5.53 -11.23
CA ALA A 51 -2.05 5.31 -12.67
C ALA A 51 -1.87 3.82 -13.00
N HIS A 52 -1.66 3.51 -14.28
CA HIS A 52 -1.47 2.14 -14.75
C HIS A 52 -0.15 1.56 -14.20
N GLY A 53 -0.25 0.79 -13.11
CA GLY A 53 0.90 0.21 -12.42
C GLY A 53 1.46 1.07 -11.29
N VAL A 54 0.86 2.23 -11.00
CA VAL A 54 1.24 3.13 -9.90
C VAL A 54 0.14 3.16 -8.84
N TYR A 55 0.54 2.89 -7.61
CA TYR A 55 -0.31 2.85 -6.43
C TYR A 55 0.26 3.77 -5.36
N ALA A 56 -0.58 4.37 -4.54
CA ALA A 56 -0.15 5.07 -3.33
C ALA A 56 -0.88 4.48 -2.14
N PHE A 57 -0.28 4.59 -0.96
CA PHE A 57 -1.04 4.34 0.25
C PHE A 57 -2.17 5.36 0.36
N ARG A 58 -3.35 4.91 0.83
CA ARG A 58 -4.34 5.83 1.34
C ARG A 58 -3.74 6.53 2.56
N THR A 59 -3.15 7.70 2.31
CA THR A 59 -2.91 8.64 3.39
C THR A 59 -4.30 9.10 3.85
N MET A 60 -4.61 8.90 5.13
CA MET A 60 -5.70 9.66 5.73
C MET A 60 -5.23 11.12 5.68
N SER A 61 -5.59 11.82 4.60
CA SER A 61 -5.56 13.28 4.61
C SER A 61 -6.55 13.68 5.70
N SER A 62 -6.02 13.98 6.88
CA SER A 62 -6.76 14.66 7.95
C SER A 62 -7.07 16.07 7.43
N GLY A 63 -8.16 16.15 6.68
CA GLY A 63 -8.72 17.36 6.11
C GLY A 63 -10.11 17.64 6.68
N SER A 64 -10.37 17.30 7.96
CA SER A 64 -11.42 17.99 8.71
C SER A 64 -10.81 19.22 9.34
N THR A 65 -10.55 20.23 8.50
CA THR A 65 -10.53 21.61 8.99
C THR A 65 -11.97 21.93 9.37
N VAL A 66 -12.13 22.38 10.62
CA VAL A 66 -13.37 22.91 11.19
C VAL A 66 -14.04 23.85 10.18
N ARG A 67 -15.34 23.64 9.96
CA ARG A 67 -16.26 24.68 9.49
C ARG A 67 -17.41 24.76 10.46
#